data_AF-A0A7H0H533-F1
#
_entry.id   AF-A0A7H0H533-F1
#
_cell.length_a   1.000
_cell.length_b   1.000
_cell.length_c   1.000
_cell.angle_alpha   90.00
_cell.angle_beta   90.00
_cell.angle_gamma   90.00
#
_symmetry.space_group_name_H-M   'P 1'
#
loop_
_entity.id
_entity.type
_entity.pdbx_description
1 polymer ?
#
loop_
_entity_poly.entity_id
_entity_poly.type
_entity_poly.pdbx_seq_one_letter_code
_entity_poly.pdbx_strand_id
1 'polypeptide(L)'
;MTAAVGFYADDFTGATDVLLQLRRCGLVGPLVLRVDPDLIARYAGAAVLGVAGTARSLPTADMAAEVTPALGALAALRPRVLQYKACSTVDSSPRSGVSAGRRRPARICSDRGSSLRSSRSPISAATRSSAPTSLPRAAPSTGSTGIRR
;
A
#
# COMPACT_ATOMS: atom_id res chain seq x y z
N MET A 1 -20.46 8.20 -7.96
CA MET A 1 -19.86 6.85 -7.88
C MET A 1 -19.49 6.62 -6.43
N THR A 2 -19.92 5.53 -5.83
CA THR A 2 -19.80 5.22 -4.40
C THR A 2 -18.46 4.54 -4.12
N ALA A 3 -17.80 4.82 -2.98
CA ALA A 3 -16.51 4.20 -2.68
C ALA A 3 -16.56 2.66 -2.66
N ALA A 4 -15.53 1.97 -3.15
CA ALA A 4 -15.52 0.50 -3.12
C ALA A 4 -15.10 -0.01 -1.74
N VAL A 5 -14.12 0.63 -1.11
CA VAL A 5 -13.64 0.29 0.25
C VAL A 5 -13.50 1.57 1.07
N GLY A 6 -14.19 1.63 2.21
CA GLY A 6 -13.96 2.61 3.26
C GLY A 6 -13.32 1.92 4.46
N PHE A 7 -12.28 2.51 5.04
CA PHE A 7 -11.69 1.95 6.27
C PHE A 7 -11.23 3.01 7.26
N TYR A 8 -11.34 2.67 8.54
CA TYR A 8 -10.68 3.37 9.63
C TYR A 8 -9.58 2.47 10.18
N ALA A 9 -8.39 3.01 10.42
CA ALA A 9 -7.31 2.33 11.12
C ALA A 9 -6.98 3.08 12.42
N ASP A 10 -6.74 2.32 13.49
CA ASP A 10 -6.48 2.82 14.85
C ASP A 10 -5.12 3.54 15.02
N ASP A 11 -4.21 3.38 14.06
CA ASP A 11 -2.96 4.13 13.91
C ASP A 11 -2.57 4.34 12.43
N PHE A 12 -1.59 5.23 12.21
CA PHE A 12 -1.09 5.57 10.86
C PHE A 12 -0.39 4.38 10.17
N THR A 13 0.37 3.59 10.92
CA THR A 13 1.11 2.44 10.37
C THR A 13 0.14 1.36 9.87
N GLY A 14 -0.91 1.04 10.62
CA GLY A 14 -1.97 0.14 10.21
C GLY A 14 -2.75 0.68 9.00
N ALA A 15 -2.94 1.99 8.91
CA ALA A 15 -3.61 2.62 7.77
C ALA A 15 -2.81 2.46 6.46
N THR A 16 -1.50 2.70 6.53
CA THR A 16 -0.61 2.56 5.37
C THR A 16 -0.47 1.10 4.94
N ASP A 17 -0.42 0.15 5.88
CA ASP A 17 -0.45 -1.29 5.55
C ASP A 17 -1.72 -1.68 4.77
N VAL A 18 -2.91 -1.22 5.20
CA VAL A 18 -4.16 -1.47 4.47
C VAL A 18 -4.09 -0.94 3.04
N LEU A 19 -3.57 0.29 2.83
CA LEU A 19 -3.39 0.83 1.49
C LEU A 19 -2.40 0.01 0.65
N LEU A 20 -1.31 -0.47 1.24
CA LEU A 20 -0.35 -1.32 0.54
C LEU A 20 -0.97 -2.66 0.12
N GLN A 21 -1.80 -3.28 0.97
CA GLN A 21 -2.52 -4.51 0.60
C GLN A 21 -3.55 -4.25 -0.49
N LEU A 22 -4.33 -3.17 -0.40
CA LEU A 22 -5.31 -2.80 -1.42
C LEU A 22 -4.63 -2.49 -2.76
N ARG A 23 -3.45 -1.86 -2.73
CA ARG A 23 -2.64 -1.58 -3.92
C ARG A 23 -2.25 -2.85 -4.67
N ARG A 24 -1.94 -3.93 -3.96
CA ARG A 24 -1.63 -5.24 -4.57
C ARG A 24 -2.82 -5.83 -5.33
N CYS A 25 -4.05 -5.49 -4.94
CA CYS A 25 -5.28 -5.83 -5.67
C CYS A 25 -5.69 -4.76 -6.72
N GLY A 26 -4.81 -3.80 -7.03
CA GLY A 26 -5.06 -2.73 -8.01
C GLY A 26 -6.00 -1.62 -7.53
N LEU A 27 -6.27 -1.55 -6.22
CA LEU A 27 -7.11 -0.52 -5.61
C LEU A 27 -6.24 0.59 -5.03
N VAL A 28 -6.57 1.85 -5.35
CA VAL A 28 -5.85 3.03 -4.87
C VAL A 28 -6.84 4.08 -4.36
N GLY A 29 -6.41 4.86 -3.38
CA GLY A 29 -7.22 5.96 -2.87
C GLY A 29 -6.51 6.78 -1.80
N PRO A 30 -7.12 7.91 -1.42
CA PRO A 30 -6.61 8.81 -0.40
C PRO A 30 -6.64 8.19 1.01
N LEU A 31 -5.70 8.67 1.84
CA LEU A 31 -5.69 8.50 3.28
C LEU A 31 -5.90 9.86 3.95
N VAL A 32 -6.92 9.97 4.78
CA VAL A 32 -7.19 11.15 5.60
C VAL A 32 -6.59 10.93 6.99
N LEU A 33 -5.90 11.93 7.53
CA LEU A 33 -5.18 11.84 8.81
C LEU A 33 -5.95 12.49 9.98
N ARG A 34 -7.23 12.79 9.77
CA ARG A 34 -8.10 13.46 10.74
C ARG A 34 -9.51 12.90 10.61
N VAL A 35 -10.16 12.65 11.73
CA VAL A 35 -11.58 12.35 11.76
C VAL A 35 -12.36 13.65 11.52
N ASP A 36 -12.67 13.91 10.26
CA ASP A 36 -13.41 15.09 9.81
C ASP A 36 -14.43 14.64 8.74
N PRO A 37 -15.74 14.58 9.08
CA PRO A 37 -16.77 14.15 8.14
C PRO A 37 -16.84 14.97 6.85
N ASP A 38 -16.57 16.27 6.91
CA ASP A 38 -16.62 17.15 5.74
C ASP A 38 -15.45 16.86 4.81
N LEU A 39 -14.26 16.62 5.38
CA LEU A 39 -13.10 16.19 4.60
C LEU A 39 -13.31 14.80 3.97
N ILE A 40 -13.90 13.86 4.71
CA ILE A 40 -14.23 12.52 4.23
C ILE A 40 -15.21 12.61 3.04
N ALA A 41 -16.23 13.48 3.14
CA ALA A 41 -17.23 13.67 2.09
C ALA A 41 -16.63 14.16 0.76
N ARG A 42 -15.54 14.95 0.79
CA ARG A 42 -14.83 15.41 -0.41
C ARG A 42 -14.28 14.28 -1.28
N TYR A 43 -14.09 13.09 -0.70
CA TYR A 43 -13.55 11.91 -1.39
C TYR A 43 -14.62 10.84 -1.72
N ALA A 44 -15.91 11.19 -1.71
CA ALA A 44 -17.02 10.26 -1.96
C ALA A 44 -16.88 9.42 -3.25
N GLY A 45 -16.18 9.93 -4.27
CA GLY A 45 -15.93 9.26 -5.55
C GLY A 45 -14.74 8.30 -5.59
N ALA A 46 -13.91 8.24 -4.54
CA ALA A 46 -12.70 7.45 -4.53
C ALA A 46 -12.98 5.94 -4.45
N ALA A 47 -12.21 5.11 -5.18
CA ALA A 47 -12.36 3.66 -5.09
C ALA A 47 -12.01 3.13 -3.69
N VAL A 48 -11.05 3.75 -3.02
CA VAL A 48 -10.67 3.49 -1.63
C VAL A 48 -10.69 4.81 -0.88
N LEU A 49 -11.16 4.82 0.37
CA LEU A 49 -10.97 5.94 1.28
C LEU A 49 -10.58 5.41 2.65
N GLY A 50 -9.39 5.81 3.10
CA GLY A 50 -8.89 5.49 4.43
C GLY A 50 -8.95 6.67 5.38
N VAL A 51 -9.17 6.39 6.66
CA VAL A 51 -8.95 7.32 7.77
C VAL A 51 -7.91 6.70 8.70
N ALA A 52 -6.78 7.37 8.88
CA ALA A 52 -5.82 7.05 9.93
C ALA A 52 -6.20 7.86 11.18
N GLY A 53 -6.67 7.17 12.20
CA GLY A 53 -6.98 7.78 13.49
C GLY A 53 -5.91 7.49 14.54
N THR A 54 -6.24 7.82 15.78
CA THR A 54 -5.36 7.66 16.95
C THR A 54 -5.98 6.79 18.04
N ALA A 55 -7.07 6.07 17.73
CA ALA A 55 -7.83 5.29 18.70
C ALA A 55 -6.98 4.31 19.52
N ARG A 56 -5.84 3.84 18.98
CA ARG A 56 -4.90 2.98 19.71
C ARG A 56 -4.32 3.63 20.97
N SER A 57 -4.11 4.95 20.93
CA SER A 57 -3.50 5.72 22.01
C SER A 57 -4.52 6.34 22.97
N LEU A 58 -5.82 6.18 22.69
CA LEU A 58 -6.88 6.74 23.51
C LEU A 58 -7.23 5.81 24.68
N PRO A 59 -7.67 6.37 25.82
CA PRO A 59 -8.39 5.60 26.82
C PRO A 59 -9.63 4.94 26.21
N THR A 60 -9.98 3.76 26.68
CA THR A 60 -11.12 2.98 26.15
C THR A 60 -12.43 3.77 26.16
N ALA A 61 -12.62 4.65 27.16
CA ALA A 61 -13.78 5.51 27.29
C ALA A 61 -13.89 6.56 26.15
N ASP A 62 -12.76 7.00 25.59
CA ASP A 62 -12.69 8.06 24.59
C ASP A 62 -12.68 7.50 23.16
N MET A 63 -12.35 6.22 23.00
CA MET A 63 -12.30 5.56 21.69
C MET A 63 -13.61 5.68 20.91
N ALA A 64 -14.76 5.56 21.58
CA ALA A 64 -16.06 5.63 20.91
C ALA A 64 -16.31 7.02 20.29
N ALA A 65 -15.84 8.09 20.95
CA ALA A 65 -16.00 9.46 20.47
C ALA A 65 -15.14 9.75 19.24
N GLU A 66 -14.00 9.07 19.09
CA GLU A 66 -13.12 9.16 17.92
C GLU A 66 -13.60 8.27 16.76
N VAL A 67 -13.89 7.00 17.04
CA VAL A 67 -14.14 5.99 16.00
C VAL A 67 -15.54 6.11 15.40
N THR A 68 -16.56 6.44 16.22
CA THR A 68 -17.95 6.46 15.76
C THR A 68 -18.20 7.52 14.68
N PRO A 69 -17.73 8.77 14.81
CA PRO A 69 -17.89 9.77 13.75
C PRO A 69 -17.17 9.37 12.46
N ALA A 70 -15.96 8.80 12.57
CA ALA A 70 -15.20 8.36 11.40
C ALA A 70 -15.90 7.25 10.62
N LEU A 71 -16.34 6.21 11.32
CA LEU A 71 -17.09 5.11 10.72
C LEU A 71 -18.46 5.56 10.19
N GLY A 72 -19.13 6.48 10.89
CA GLY A 72 -20.38 7.08 10.44
C GLY A 72 -20.22 7.85 9.13
N ALA A 73 -19.19 8.70 9.03
CA ALA A 73 -18.88 9.46 7.82
C ALA A 73 -18.52 8.52 6.65
N LEU A 74 -17.69 7.50 6.90
CA LEU A 74 -17.37 6.48 5.89
C LEU A 74 -18.60 5.66 5.47
N ALA A 75 -19.48 5.30 6.41
CA ALA A 75 -20.71 4.55 6.12
C ALA A 75 -21.71 5.37 5.30
N ALA A 76 -21.78 6.70 5.51
CA ALA A 76 -22.62 7.60 4.72
C ALA A 76 -22.23 7.63 3.23
N LEU A 77 -20.96 7.35 2.92
CA LEU A 77 -20.49 7.15 1.55
C LEU A 77 -20.92 5.81 0.96
N ARG A 78 -21.63 4.95 1.70
CA ARG A 78 -22.17 3.64 1.30
C ARG A 78 -21.14 2.70 0.64
N PRO A 79 -19.93 2.52 1.20
CA PRO A 79 -18.93 1.72 0.55
C PRO A 79 -19.35 0.25 0.47
N ARG A 80 -18.86 -0.49 -0.53
CA ARG A 80 -19.12 -1.94 -0.62
C ARG A 80 -18.54 -2.70 0.55
N VAL A 81 -17.39 -2.24 1.05
CA VAL A 81 -16.75 -2.75 2.27
C VAL A 81 -16.47 -1.58 3.20
N LEU A 82 -16.91 -1.71 4.45
CA LEU A 82 -16.50 -0.84 5.56
C LEU A 82 -15.67 -1.67 6.54
N GLN A 83 -14.42 -1.26 6.78
CA GLN A 83 -13.47 -1.98 7.63
C GLN A 83 -12.99 -1.11 8.80
N TYR A 84 -13.00 -1.67 10.01
CA TYR A 84 -12.20 -1.16 11.12
C TYR A 84 -10.94 -2.01 11.23
N LYS A 85 -9.77 -1.40 11.08
CA LYS A 85 -8.46 -2.03 11.19
C LYS A 85 -7.88 -1.71 12.57
N ALA A 86 -7.79 -2.74 13.40
CA ALA A 86 -7.05 -2.70 14.65
C ALA A 86 -5.61 -3.20 14.47
N CYS A 87 -4.71 -2.84 15.37
CA CYS A 87 -3.39 -3.48 15.47
C CYS A 87 -3.51 -5.01 15.64
N SER A 88 -2.59 -5.78 15.03
CA SER A 88 -2.62 -7.25 15.05
C SER A 88 -2.31 -7.85 16.42
N THR A 89 -1.60 -7.12 17.28
CA THR A 89 -1.18 -7.60 18.60
C THR A 89 -2.23 -7.41 19.68
N VAL A 90 -3.37 -6.77 19.37
CA VAL A 90 -4.48 -6.47 20.30
C VAL A 90 -3.93 -6.03 21.66
N ASP A 91 -3.39 -4.81 21.69
CA ASP A 91 -2.85 -4.20 22.91
C ASP A 91 -4.02 -3.82 23.83
N SER A 92 -4.51 -4.78 24.61
CA SER A 92 -5.62 -4.60 25.55
C SER A 92 -5.07 -4.47 26.97
N SER A 93 -4.97 -3.24 27.45
CA SER A 93 -4.85 -2.96 28.88
C SER A 93 -6.24 -2.57 29.44
N PRO A 94 -6.50 -2.71 30.75
CA PRO A 94 -7.76 -2.28 31.36
C PRO A 94 -8.06 -0.78 31.18
N ARG A 95 -7.06 0.00 30.77
CA ARG A 95 -7.10 1.47 30.72
C ARG A 95 -6.95 2.02 29.29
N SER A 96 -6.44 1.23 28.35
CA SER A 96 -6.23 1.57 26.94
C SER A 96 -6.26 0.29 26.09
N GLY A 97 -7.06 0.25 25.03
CA GLY A 97 -7.04 -0.88 24.10
C GLY A 97 -8.35 -1.15 23.36
N VAL A 98 -8.20 -1.79 22.19
CA VAL A 98 -9.29 -2.12 21.26
C VAL A 98 -9.96 -3.44 21.66
N SER A 99 -11.29 -3.42 21.87
CA SER A 99 -12.11 -4.62 22.01
C SER A 99 -12.46 -5.21 20.64
N ALA A 100 -12.15 -6.49 20.43
CA ALA A 100 -12.44 -7.19 19.17
C ALA A 100 -13.95 -7.50 19.05
N GLY A 101 -14.71 -6.60 18.41
CA GLY A 101 -16.09 -6.85 18.03
C GLY A 101 -16.23 -8.03 17.05
N ARG A 102 -17.14 -8.96 17.33
CA ARG A 102 -17.38 -10.15 16.50
C ARG A 102 -18.19 -9.79 15.24
N ARG A 103 -17.54 -9.69 14.08
CA ARG A 103 -18.21 -9.59 12.76
C ARG A 103 -17.50 -10.44 11.71
N ARG A 104 -18.27 -11.04 10.79
CA ARG A 104 -17.76 -11.94 9.74
C ARG A 104 -16.75 -11.21 8.82
N PRO A 105 -15.63 -11.84 8.43
CA PRO A 105 -14.64 -11.21 7.55
C PRO A 105 -15.24 -10.98 6.16
N ALA A 106 -15.11 -9.75 5.65
CA ALA A 106 -15.41 -9.44 4.26
C ALA A 106 -14.26 -9.95 3.37
N ARG A 107 -14.57 -10.67 2.29
CA ARG A 107 -13.60 -10.99 1.23
C ARG A 107 -13.44 -9.74 0.36
N ILE A 108 -12.30 -9.06 0.50
CA ILE A 108 -12.03 -7.77 -0.19
C ILE A 108 -11.51 -8.00 -1.61
N CYS A 109 -10.73 -9.05 -1.86
CA CYS A 109 -10.24 -9.39 -3.19
C CYS A 109 -10.96 -10.67 -3.67
N SER A 110 -11.97 -10.50 -4.52
CA SER A 110 -12.46 -11.58 -5.37
C SER A 110 -11.54 -11.68 -6.58
N ASP A 111 -11.21 -12.90 -7.02
CA ASP A 111 -10.47 -13.18 -8.25
C ASP A 111 -11.04 -12.39 -9.44
N ARG A 112 -10.48 -11.22 -9.72
CA ARG A 112 -10.60 -10.65 -11.06
C ARG A 112 -9.55 -11.36 -11.88
N GLY A 113 -10.02 -12.40 -12.57
CA GLY A 113 -9.25 -13.25 -13.46
C GLY A 113 -8.21 -12.44 -14.22
N SER A 114 -6.96 -12.78 -13.98
CA SER A 114 -5.86 -12.47 -14.87
C SER A 114 -6.17 -13.14 -16.20
N SER A 115 -6.79 -12.40 -17.13
CA SER A 115 -6.60 -12.67 -18.54
C SER A 115 -5.15 -12.29 -18.88
N LEU A 116 -4.20 -13.10 -18.38
CA LEU A 116 -2.87 -13.20 -18.94
C LEU A 116 -3.08 -13.74 -20.35
N ARG A 117 -3.22 -12.83 -21.33
CA ARG A 117 -2.96 -13.18 -22.73
C ARG A 117 -1.53 -13.70 -22.74
N SER A 118 -1.41 -15.01 -22.86
CA SER A 118 -0.18 -15.69 -23.21
C SER A 118 0.28 -15.15 -24.57
N SER A 119 1.08 -14.09 -24.58
CA SER A 119 1.99 -13.83 -25.70
C SER A 119 3.16 -14.79 -25.50
N ARG A 120 3.00 -16.02 -25.98
CA ARG A 120 4.13 -16.90 -26.25
C ARG A 120 4.95 -16.24 -27.36
N SER A 121 6.01 -15.54 -27.00
CA SER A 121 7.11 -15.32 -27.94
C SER A 121 7.87 -16.64 -28.05
N PRO A 122 8.01 -17.24 -29.24
CA PRO A 122 8.88 -18.40 -29.38
C PRO A 122 10.33 -17.94 -29.20
N ILE A 123 10.99 -18.50 -28.19
CA ILE A 123 12.44 -18.48 -28.06
C ILE A 123 12.98 -19.22 -29.29
N SER A 124 13.57 -18.47 -30.22
CA SER A 124 14.30 -19.04 -31.34
C SER A 124 15.61 -19.60 -30.81
N ALA A 125 15.72 -20.93 -30.83
CA ALA A 125 16.97 -21.64 -30.64
C ALA A 125 17.78 -21.57 -31.95
N ALA A 126 18.95 -20.94 -31.92
CA ALA A 126 19.93 -21.02 -33.00
C ALA A 126 21.36 -21.06 -32.41
N THR A 127 21.88 -22.28 -32.34
CA THR A 127 23.21 -22.74 -32.79
C THR A 127 24.53 -22.14 -32.26
N ARG A 128 25.46 -23.06 -32.03
CA ARG A 128 26.82 -22.93 -31.48
C ARG A 128 27.85 -22.36 -32.48
N SER A 129 29.02 -22.01 -31.92
CA SER A 129 30.36 -21.89 -32.53
C SER A 129 30.63 -20.54 -33.21
N SER A 130 31.73 -19.80 -33.00
CA SER A 130 33.12 -20.13 -32.62
C SER A 130 33.85 -18.89 -32.07
N ALA A 131 34.90 -19.09 -31.27
CA ALA A 131 35.95 -18.08 -30.98
C ALA A 131 37.16 -18.31 -31.94
N PRO A 132 38.25 -17.50 -31.95
CA PRO A 132 38.49 -16.19 -31.31
C PRO A 132 38.94 -15.12 -32.33
N THR A 133 39.01 -13.84 -31.95
CA THR A 133 39.76 -12.84 -32.72
C THR A 133 40.74 -12.11 -31.81
N SER A 134 42.00 -12.15 -32.24
CA SER A 134 43.23 -11.70 -31.63
C SER A 134 43.27 -10.21 -31.30
N LEU A 135 43.74 -9.88 -30.10
CA LEU A 135 44.26 -8.57 -29.71
C LEU A 135 45.68 -8.37 -30.28
N PRO A 136 46.03 -7.23 -30.88
CA PRO A 136 47.41 -6.85 -31.05
C PRO A 136 47.93 -6.12 -29.79
N ARG A 137 49.06 -6.61 -29.29
CA ARG A 137 49.91 -5.95 -28.30
C ARG A 137 51.04 -5.24 -29.05
N ALA A 138 51.26 -3.95 -28.78
CA ALA A 138 52.53 -3.28 -29.04
C ALA A 138 52.81 -2.29 -27.91
N ALA A 139 54.00 -2.43 -27.31
CA ALA A 139 54.59 -1.56 -26.29
C ALA A 139 55.69 -0.68 -26.95
N PRO A 140 56.62 -0.10 -26.18
CA PRO A 140 56.66 1.29 -25.72
C PRO A 140 57.62 2.17 -26.54
N SER A 141 57.50 3.51 -26.46
CA SER A 141 58.55 4.42 -26.89
C SER A 141 58.98 5.36 -25.77
N THR A 142 60.24 5.19 -25.38
CA THR A 142 61.10 6.01 -24.53
C THR A 142 61.42 7.38 -25.13
N GLY A 143 61.76 8.35 -24.27
CA GLY A 143 62.49 9.59 -24.62
C GLY A 143 61.86 10.83 -24.00
N SER A 144 62.18 11.21 -22.77
CA SER A 144 63.27 12.13 -22.37
C SER A 144 63.30 13.46 -23.15
N THR A 145 63.00 14.56 -22.44
CA THR A 145 63.61 15.93 -22.42
C THR A 145 62.56 16.81 -21.73
N GLY A 146 62.75 17.45 -20.57
CA GLY A 146 63.89 18.18 -20.07
C GLY A 146 63.56 19.68 -20.03
N ILE A 147 63.61 20.27 -18.83
CA ILE A 147 63.99 21.68 -18.52
C ILE A 147 62.87 22.73 -18.33
N ARG A 148 62.76 23.15 -17.04
CA ARG A 148 62.66 24.51 -16.40
C ARG A 148 61.66 25.53 -17.01
N ARG A 149 60.90 26.29 -16.22
CA ARG A 149 61.19 27.02 -14.98
C ARG A 149 60.02 27.00 -14.02
#